data_AF-E3NWK2-F1
#
_entry.id   AF-E3NWK2-F1
#
_cell.length_a   1.000
_cell.length_b   1.000
_cell.length_c   1.000
_cell.angle_alpha   90.00
_cell.angle_beta   90.00
_cell.angle_gamma   90.00
#
_symmetry.space_group_name_H-M   'P 1'
#
loop_
_entity.id
_entity.type
_entity.pdbx_description
1 polymer ?
#
loop_
_entity_poly.entity_id
_entity_poly.type
_entity_poly.pdbx_seq_one_letter_code
_entity_poly.pdbx_strand_id
1 'polypeptide(L)'
;MLGKVKDPREAIVRTATPGLDVIPANIDLSAAEVHLVTEVAREQILAGVLRKVVDDYDVILIDCQPSLGLLTVNALTASHGVLIPLACEYFALRGVALLVETIDKVKDRLNPALELDGILATMYDSRTLHAREVLERVVDTFDDQVFDTVIGRTVKLPDAQIAAKPILDYAPSNAASEAYLKLARELVARDGRGMTELGTAEAGGPEAPGFRVSLEVFDGPFDLLLNLIGKHELDITEVSLSLVTDEFIAYLSSLDGQGLIELDQASEFLVVAATLLDMKIASLLPQGEAVDAEDIALLEARDLLFARLLQYRAFKQASAWFRQRIESEEARHPRQVPLDARYRQRGPELVWTLSADDFAAMAVLAFTPRELPTVGLDHLHAPLVSIREQAAIVVAMLRTDGAHTFRQLIAGLQVGSERGVIVARFLAILELYRRDAVGFEQAEPLGELTVRWTGEHWSDDSLATLGTDYDG
;
A
#
# COMPACT_ATOMS: atom_id res chain seq x y z
N MET A 1 18.30 -18.60 11.54
CA MET A 1 19.52 -19.31 11.12
C MET A 1 20.80 -18.50 11.38
N LEU A 2 21.07 -18.08 12.63
CA LEU A 2 22.17 -17.13 12.95
C LEU A 2 23.28 -17.74 13.82
N GLY A 3 23.60 -19.02 13.59
CA GLY A 3 24.73 -19.68 14.22
C GLY A 3 25.41 -20.62 13.24
N LYS A 4 26.75 -20.72 13.33
CA LYS A 4 27.68 -21.61 12.60
C LYS A 4 26.97 -22.53 11.61
N VAL A 5 26.92 -22.08 10.34
CA VAL A 5 26.47 -22.78 9.14
C VAL A 5 25.53 -23.96 9.42
N LYS A 6 24.24 -23.67 9.59
CA LYS A 6 23.19 -24.69 9.53
C LYS A 6 22.84 -24.95 8.06
N ASP A 7 22.76 -26.21 7.68
CA ASP A 7 22.30 -26.61 6.35
C ASP A 7 20.84 -26.17 6.19
N PRO A 8 20.45 -25.42 5.13
CA PRO A 8 19.04 -25.07 4.89
C PRO A 8 18.11 -26.28 4.91
N ARG A 9 18.60 -27.48 4.54
CA ARG A 9 17.83 -28.73 4.58
C ARG A 9 17.23 -29.07 5.95
N GLU A 10 17.84 -28.61 7.04
CA GLU A 10 17.32 -28.81 8.40
C GLU A 10 16.08 -27.95 8.70
N ALA A 11 15.88 -26.85 7.95
CA ALA A 11 14.74 -25.95 8.13
C ALA A 11 13.62 -26.18 7.11
N ILE A 12 13.85 -27.00 6.09
CA ILE A 12 12.85 -27.34 5.08
C ILE A 12 11.78 -28.23 5.71
N VAL A 13 10.53 -27.82 5.57
CA VAL A 13 9.35 -28.54 6.05
C VAL A 13 8.48 -28.91 4.86
N ARG A 14 8.11 -30.19 4.73
CA ARG A 14 7.16 -30.65 3.72
C ARG A 14 5.75 -30.18 4.06
N THR A 15 5.04 -29.65 3.06
CA THR A 15 3.65 -29.23 3.24
C THR A 15 2.68 -30.38 2.93
N ALA A 16 1.37 -30.15 3.17
CA ALA A 16 0.33 -31.08 2.73
C ALA A 16 0.12 -31.06 1.20
N THR A 17 0.63 -30.03 0.51
CA THR A 17 0.52 -29.86 -0.93
C THR A 17 1.67 -30.59 -1.62
N PRO A 18 1.40 -31.56 -2.52
CA PRO A 18 2.44 -32.28 -3.23
C PRO A 18 3.35 -31.34 -4.04
N GLY A 19 4.66 -31.57 -3.98
CA GLY A 19 5.65 -30.76 -4.70
C GLY A 19 5.92 -29.38 -4.09
N LEU A 20 5.35 -29.07 -2.91
CA LEU A 20 5.58 -27.82 -2.20
C LEU A 20 6.21 -28.08 -0.82
N ASP A 21 7.44 -27.59 -0.66
CA ASP A 21 8.12 -27.51 0.62
C ASP A 21 8.26 -26.03 1.05
N VAL A 22 8.45 -25.78 2.35
CA VAL A 22 8.57 -24.42 2.89
C VAL A 22 9.72 -24.31 3.88
N ILE A 23 10.46 -23.20 3.83
CA ILE A 23 11.32 -22.75 4.92
C ILE A 23 10.51 -21.71 5.71
N PRO A 24 9.96 -22.04 6.89
CA PRO A 24 9.06 -21.15 7.60
C PRO A 24 9.81 -19.97 8.24
N ALA A 25 9.15 -18.82 8.26
CA ALA A 25 9.57 -17.66 9.04
C ALA A 25 8.94 -17.69 10.45
N ASN A 26 9.60 -17.03 11.40
CA ASN A 26 9.07 -16.77 12.74
C ASN A 26 9.37 -15.31 13.15
N ILE A 27 8.89 -14.90 14.32
CA ILE A 27 9.06 -13.53 14.83
C ILE A 27 10.54 -13.12 14.95
N ASP A 28 11.44 -14.08 15.15
CA ASP A 28 12.89 -13.83 15.27
C ASP A 28 13.52 -13.36 13.96
N LEU A 29 12.84 -13.52 12.81
CA LEU A 29 13.32 -13.00 11.52
C LEU A 29 13.47 -11.47 11.57
N SER A 30 12.64 -10.76 12.34
CA SER A 30 12.78 -9.31 12.54
C SER A 30 14.11 -8.94 13.24
N ALA A 31 14.56 -9.77 14.19
CA ALA A 31 15.85 -9.58 14.85
C ALA A 31 17.03 -9.96 13.96
N ALA A 32 16.81 -10.79 12.94
CA ALA A 32 17.86 -11.17 11.99
C ALA A 32 18.38 -9.96 11.21
N GLU A 33 17.50 -9.02 10.86
CA GLU A 33 17.89 -7.79 10.16
C GLU A 33 18.94 -6.99 10.93
N VAL A 34 18.78 -6.86 12.25
CA VAL A 34 19.74 -6.17 13.13
C VAL A 34 21.08 -6.91 13.17
N HIS A 35 21.06 -8.24 13.25
CA HIS A 35 22.29 -9.05 13.26
C HIS A 35 23.04 -8.99 11.93
N LEU A 36 22.32 -8.96 10.80
CA LEU A 36 22.91 -8.88 9.47
C LEU A 36 23.71 -7.58 9.28
N VAL A 37 23.39 -6.47 9.97
CA VAL A 37 24.14 -5.20 9.86
C VAL A 37 25.64 -5.37 10.14
N THR A 38 25.99 -6.23 11.09
CA THR A 38 27.39 -6.46 11.51
C THR A 38 28.11 -7.52 10.69
N GLU A 39 27.40 -8.25 9.82
CA GLU A 39 27.97 -9.34 9.04
C GLU A 39 28.68 -8.84 7.78
N VAL A 40 29.71 -9.59 7.36
CA VAL A 40 30.42 -9.32 6.10
C VAL A 40 29.63 -9.91 4.94
N ALA A 41 29.53 -9.15 3.83
CA ALA A 41 28.71 -9.53 2.67
C ALA A 41 27.26 -9.85 3.05
N ARG A 42 26.72 -9.07 4.00
CA ARG A 42 25.41 -9.24 4.61
C ARG A 42 24.25 -9.27 3.63
N GLU A 43 24.40 -8.62 2.48
CA GLU A 43 23.42 -8.59 1.38
C GLU A 43 23.38 -9.92 0.60
N GLN A 44 24.40 -10.77 0.73
CA GLN A 44 24.55 -12.04 -0.02
C GLN A 44 24.33 -13.29 0.84
N ILE A 45 23.96 -13.13 2.11
CA ILE A 45 23.86 -14.25 3.07
C ILE A 45 22.80 -15.24 2.60
N LEU A 46 21.61 -14.76 2.20
CA LEU A 46 20.55 -15.65 1.73
C LEU A 46 20.95 -16.40 0.46
N ALA A 47 21.59 -15.73 -0.49
CA ALA A 47 22.10 -16.36 -1.71
C ALA A 47 23.10 -17.49 -1.39
N GLY A 48 24.00 -17.27 -0.43
CA GLY A 48 24.95 -18.29 0.03
C GLY A 48 24.27 -19.50 0.71
N VAL A 49 23.15 -19.28 1.41
CA VAL A 49 22.35 -20.35 2.02
C VAL A 49 21.60 -21.15 0.94
N LEU A 50 20.86 -20.47 0.05
CA LEU A 50 20.02 -21.11 -0.96
C LEU A 50 20.82 -21.88 -2.02
N ARG A 51 22.05 -21.45 -2.34
CA ARG A 51 22.94 -22.17 -3.28
C ARG A 51 23.17 -23.64 -2.91
N LYS A 52 23.00 -24.02 -1.64
CA LYS A 52 23.18 -25.41 -1.19
C LYS A 52 22.04 -26.34 -1.56
N VAL A 53 20.86 -25.80 -1.89
CA VAL A 53 19.62 -26.54 -2.18
C VAL A 53 19.02 -26.15 -3.54
N VAL A 54 19.70 -25.29 -4.29
CA VAL A 54 19.19 -24.81 -5.60
C VAL A 54 18.99 -25.95 -6.59
N ASP A 55 19.83 -27.00 -6.54
CA ASP A 55 19.71 -28.17 -7.42
C ASP A 55 18.63 -29.16 -6.97
N ASP A 56 18.05 -28.96 -5.78
CA ASP A 56 17.00 -29.85 -5.22
C ASP A 56 15.58 -29.40 -5.64
N TYR A 57 15.42 -28.21 -6.24
CA TYR A 57 14.13 -27.62 -6.58
C TYR A 57 14.12 -27.00 -7.98
N ASP A 58 13.00 -27.16 -8.70
CA ASP A 58 12.82 -26.53 -10.03
C ASP A 58 12.65 -25.00 -9.91
N VAL A 59 11.95 -24.56 -8.86
CA VAL A 59 11.64 -23.15 -8.58
C VAL A 59 11.72 -22.90 -7.08
N ILE A 60 12.31 -21.77 -6.69
CA ILE A 60 12.33 -21.26 -5.31
C ILE A 60 11.63 -19.91 -5.30
N LEU A 61 10.51 -19.81 -4.57
CA LEU A 61 9.79 -18.56 -4.35
C LEU A 61 10.21 -17.95 -3.01
N ILE A 62 10.53 -16.66 -3.01
CA ILE A 62 10.90 -15.91 -1.80
C ILE A 62 9.81 -14.87 -1.53
N ASP A 63 9.07 -15.04 -0.44
CA ASP A 63 8.08 -14.07 0.02
C ASP A 63 8.78 -12.96 0.82
N CYS A 64 8.64 -11.73 0.37
CA CYS A 64 9.39 -10.58 0.88
C CYS A 64 8.56 -9.78 1.89
N GLN A 65 9.25 -9.12 2.83
CA GLN A 65 8.63 -8.12 3.69
C GLN A 65 8.22 -6.89 2.85
N PRO A 66 7.19 -6.13 3.29
CA PRO A 66 6.73 -4.94 2.57
C PRO A 66 7.70 -3.74 2.67
N SER A 67 8.83 -3.89 3.37
CA SER A 67 9.87 -2.86 3.52
C SER A 67 11.04 -3.11 2.57
N LEU A 68 11.70 -2.04 2.12
CA LEU A 68 12.96 -2.12 1.35
C LEU A 68 14.18 -2.24 2.27
N GLY A 69 14.10 -3.16 3.24
CA GLY A 69 15.14 -3.45 4.22
C GLY A 69 16.21 -4.41 3.72
N LEU A 70 17.12 -4.80 4.62
CA LEU A 70 18.25 -5.69 4.31
C LEU A 70 17.78 -7.11 3.97
N LEU A 71 16.65 -7.54 4.53
CA LEU A 71 16.03 -8.83 4.19
C LEU A 71 15.51 -8.87 2.74
N THR A 72 14.88 -7.78 2.29
CA THR A 72 14.40 -7.65 0.91
C THR A 72 15.56 -7.56 -0.07
N VAL A 73 16.62 -6.81 0.27
CA VAL A 73 17.86 -6.79 -0.55
C VAL A 73 18.50 -8.18 -0.64
N ASN A 74 18.50 -8.96 0.46
CA ASN A 74 18.98 -10.35 0.43
C ASN A 74 18.16 -11.24 -0.50
N ALA A 75 16.83 -11.08 -0.51
CA ALA A 75 15.94 -11.79 -1.43
C ALA A 75 16.28 -11.42 -2.89
N LEU A 76 16.31 -10.12 -3.22
CA LEU A 76 16.66 -9.65 -4.56
C LEU A 76 18.05 -10.12 -5.02
N THR A 77 19.03 -10.14 -4.10
CA THR A 77 20.39 -10.61 -4.40
C THR A 77 20.46 -12.13 -4.63
N ALA A 78 19.49 -12.89 -4.10
CA ALA A 78 19.41 -14.34 -4.26
C ALA A 78 18.51 -14.78 -5.43
N SER A 79 17.67 -13.89 -5.95
CA SER A 79 16.68 -14.19 -7.00
C SER A 79 17.24 -14.10 -8.42
N HIS A 80 16.63 -14.82 -9.35
CA HIS A 80 16.84 -14.63 -10.79
C HIS A 80 15.84 -13.64 -11.37
N GLY A 81 14.59 -13.71 -10.91
CA GLY A 81 13.47 -12.88 -11.36
C GLY A 81 12.72 -12.25 -10.18
N VAL A 82 12.02 -11.15 -10.44
CA VAL A 82 11.17 -10.45 -9.47
C VAL A 82 9.76 -10.30 -10.01
N LEU A 83 8.77 -10.76 -9.27
CA LEU A 83 7.35 -10.47 -9.48
C LEU A 83 6.92 -9.35 -8.54
N ILE A 84 6.35 -8.26 -9.06
CA ILE A 84 5.87 -7.13 -8.26
C ILE A 84 4.34 -7.19 -8.15
N PRO A 85 3.75 -7.63 -7.02
CA PRO A 85 2.33 -7.52 -6.78
C PRO A 85 1.95 -6.07 -6.48
N LEU A 86 1.05 -5.52 -7.28
CA LEU A 86 0.58 -4.15 -7.19
C LEU A 86 -0.90 -4.13 -6.80
N ALA A 87 -1.24 -3.59 -5.64
CA ALA A 87 -2.64 -3.32 -5.31
C ALA A 87 -3.16 -2.15 -6.17
N CYS A 88 -4.29 -2.30 -6.85
CA CYS A 88 -4.90 -1.22 -7.66
C CYS A 88 -5.49 -0.10 -6.78
N GLU A 89 -4.63 0.62 -6.06
CA GLU A 89 -4.94 1.70 -5.13
C GLU A 89 -4.09 2.96 -5.41
N TYR A 90 -4.42 4.10 -4.79
CA TYR A 90 -3.92 5.43 -5.20
C TYR A 90 -2.39 5.61 -5.16
N PHE A 91 -1.70 4.95 -4.23
CA PHE A 91 -0.25 5.06 -4.06
C PHE A 91 0.56 3.96 -4.78
N ALA A 92 -0.13 3.09 -5.52
CA ALA A 92 0.42 1.92 -6.18
C ALA A 92 1.63 2.26 -7.08
N LEU A 93 1.45 3.19 -8.00
CA LEU A 93 2.46 3.55 -9.01
C LEU A 93 3.75 4.09 -8.40
N ARG A 94 3.64 4.93 -7.36
CA ARG A 94 4.80 5.49 -6.67
C ARG A 94 5.64 4.39 -5.99
N GLY A 95 4.97 3.42 -5.38
CA GLY A 95 5.63 2.28 -4.75
C GLY A 95 6.40 1.42 -5.74
N VAL A 96 5.81 1.16 -6.91
CA VAL A 96 6.44 0.40 -7.99
C VAL A 96 7.68 1.13 -8.52
N ALA A 97 7.58 2.44 -8.78
CA ALA A 97 8.72 3.21 -9.28
C ALA A 97 9.93 3.14 -8.34
N LEU A 98 9.71 3.29 -7.01
CA LEU A 98 10.77 3.18 -6.01
C LEU A 98 11.37 1.77 -5.93
N LEU A 99 10.53 0.74 -6.06
CA LEU A 99 10.96 -0.65 -6.06
C LEU A 99 11.80 -0.96 -7.30
N VAL A 100 11.38 -0.52 -8.49
CA VAL A 100 12.14 -0.67 -9.74
C VAL A 100 13.52 0.00 -9.61
N GLU A 101 13.60 1.23 -9.10
CA GLU A 101 14.88 1.91 -8.86
C GLU A 101 15.78 1.12 -7.88
N THR A 102 15.18 0.45 -6.91
CA THR A 102 15.91 -0.41 -5.96
C THR A 102 16.40 -1.69 -6.61
N ILE A 103 15.58 -2.33 -7.44
CA ILE A 103 15.93 -3.52 -8.24
C ILE A 103 17.11 -3.19 -9.14
N ASP A 104 17.09 -2.06 -9.85
CA ASP A 104 18.18 -1.63 -10.72
C ASP A 104 19.49 -1.43 -9.94
N LYS A 105 19.44 -0.78 -8.76
CA LYS A 105 20.61 -0.62 -7.90
C LYS A 105 21.18 -1.96 -7.42
N VAL A 106 20.32 -2.93 -7.09
CA VAL A 106 20.74 -4.28 -6.69
C VAL A 106 21.33 -5.03 -7.88
N LYS A 107 20.71 -4.92 -9.06
CA LYS A 107 21.17 -5.52 -10.30
C LYS A 107 22.58 -5.05 -10.66
N ASP A 108 22.80 -3.74 -10.63
CA ASP A 108 24.08 -3.13 -10.98
C ASP A 108 25.23 -3.49 -10.02
N ARG A 109 24.92 -3.63 -8.72
CA ARG A 109 25.95 -3.69 -7.67
C ARG A 109 26.16 -5.08 -7.07
N LEU A 110 25.12 -5.91 -7.05
CA LEU A 110 25.09 -7.14 -6.25
C LEU A 110 24.72 -8.37 -7.07
N ASN A 111 23.75 -8.27 -7.98
CA ASN A 111 23.23 -9.41 -8.73
C ASN A 111 22.91 -9.05 -10.19
N PRO A 112 23.92 -9.06 -11.10
CA PRO A 112 23.72 -8.70 -12.50
C PRO A 112 22.74 -9.59 -13.28
N ALA A 113 22.43 -10.79 -12.77
CA ALA A 113 21.50 -11.72 -13.39
C ALA A 113 20.03 -11.48 -12.99
N LEU A 114 19.77 -10.49 -12.14
CA LEU A 114 18.42 -10.15 -11.68
C LEU A 114 17.61 -9.52 -12.82
N GLU A 115 16.42 -10.05 -13.07
CA GLU A 115 15.46 -9.52 -14.02
C GLU A 115 14.11 -9.24 -13.35
N LEU A 116 13.32 -8.35 -13.96
CA LEU A 116 11.96 -8.07 -13.55
C LEU A 116 11.04 -8.95 -14.39
N ASP A 117 10.44 -9.98 -13.76
CA ASP A 117 9.53 -10.92 -14.45
C ASP A 117 8.21 -10.23 -14.81
N GLY A 118 7.83 -9.24 -14.01
CA GLY A 118 6.78 -8.29 -14.32
C GLY A 118 5.96 -7.81 -13.13
N ILE A 119 4.95 -7.00 -13.43
CA ILE A 119 4.06 -6.35 -12.48
C ILE A 119 2.68 -6.99 -12.55
N LEU A 120 2.21 -7.51 -11.42
CA LEU A 120 0.93 -8.19 -11.28
C LEU A 120 -0.09 -7.26 -10.63
N ALA A 121 -1.15 -6.89 -11.36
CA ALA A 121 -2.25 -6.15 -10.77
C ALA A 121 -3.09 -7.04 -9.83
N THR A 122 -3.32 -6.57 -8.61
CA THR A 122 -4.01 -7.29 -7.53
C THR A 122 -5.07 -6.44 -6.86
N MET A 123 -5.99 -7.09 -6.14
CA MET A 123 -7.13 -6.47 -5.46
C MET A 123 -8.05 -5.65 -6.39
N TYR A 124 -8.01 -5.95 -7.70
CA TYR A 124 -8.72 -5.22 -8.73
C TYR A 124 -10.24 -5.36 -8.60
N ASP A 125 -10.96 -4.25 -8.75
CA ASP A 125 -12.42 -4.20 -8.81
C ASP A 125 -12.85 -3.34 -9.99
N SER A 126 -13.25 -4.00 -11.09
CA SER A 126 -13.65 -3.36 -12.35
C SER A 126 -14.86 -2.43 -12.24
N ARG A 127 -15.60 -2.51 -11.13
CA ARG A 127 -16.75 -1.63 -10.84
C ARG A 127 -16.32 -0.26 -10.33
N THR A 128 -15.06 -0.11 -9.93
CA THR A 128 -14.53 1.13 -9.39
C THR A 128 -13.70 1.85 -10.44
N LEU A 129 -14.04 3.12 -10.70
CA LEU A 129 -13.32 3.97 -11.65
C LEU A 129 -11.82 4.02 -11.31
N HIS A 130 -11.50 4.21 -10.03
CA HIS A 130 -10.13 4.30 -9.56
C HIS A 130 -9.28 3.06 -9.89
N ALA A 131 -9.80 1.84 -9.66
CA ALA A 131 -9.02 0.64 -9.97
C ALA A 131 -8.75 0.49 -11.47
N ARG A 132 -9.69 0.95 -12.32
CA ARG A 132 -9.52 0.98 -13.78
C ARG A 132 -8.44 1.99 -14.18
N GLU A 133 -8.52 3.21 -13.66
CA GLU A 133 -7.54 4.27 -13.93
C GLU A 133 -6.12 3.88 -13.48
N VAL A 134 -5.99 3.21 -12.32
CA VAL A 134 -4.68 2.73 -11.85
C VAL A 134 -4.15 1.65 -12.78
N LEU A 135 -4.98 0.68 -13.17
CA LEU A 135 -4.56 -0.39 -14.08
C LEU A 135 -4.13 0.17 -15.44
N GLU A 136 -4.92 1.07 -16.02
CA GLU A 136 -4.63 1.75 -17.29
C GLU A 136 -3.28 2.47 -17.23
N ARG A 137 -3.06 3.31 -16.20
CA ARG A 137 -1.77 4.00 -16.03
C ARG A 137 -0.58 3.06 -15.83
N VAL A 138 -0.78 1.94 -15.14
CA VAL A 138 0.29 0.93 -14.94
C VAL A 138 0.65 0.29 -16.27
N VAL A 139 -0.35 -0.03 -17.10
CA VAL A 139 -0.13 -0.54 -18.46
C VAL A 139 0.54 0.52 -19.32
N ASP A 140 0.09 1.78 -19.30
CA ASP A 140 0.72 2.86 -20.08
C ASP A 140 2.17 3.11 -19.68
N THR A 141 2.50 2.95 -18.40
CA THR A 141 3.84 3.25 -17.86
C THR A 141 4.82 2.08 -18.05
N PHE A 142 4.36 0.84 -17.90
CA PHE A 142 5.22 -0.34 -17.82
C PHE A 142 5.00 -1.36 -18.95
N ASP A 143 3.94 -1.19 -19.75
CA ASP A 143 3.61 -1.91 -20.98
C ASP A 143 3.90 -3.42 -20.91
N ASP A 144 4.87 -3.92 -21.66
CA ASP A 144 5.29 -5.32 -21.74
C ASP A 144 5.63 -5.97 -20.38
N GLN A 145 5.95 -5.17 -19.35
CA GLN A 145 6.29 -5.67 -18.02
C GLN A 145 5.04 -6.01 -17.19
N VAL A 146 3.84 -5.61 -17.60
CA VAL A 146 2.60 -5.89 -16.86
C VAL A 146 2.06 -7.27 -17.24
N PHE A 147 1.60 -8.04 -16.26
CA PHE A 147 0.91 -9.31 -16.50
C PHE A 147 -0.50 -9.06 -17.08
N ASP A 148 -0.87 -9.83 -18.11
CA ASP A 148 -2.23 -9.87 -18.66
C ASP A 148 -3.23 -10.40 -17.62
N THR A 149 -2.74 -11.22 -16.70
CA THR A 149 -3.52 -11.77 -15.61
C THR A 149 -3.69 -10.74 -14.49
N VAL A 150 -4.94 -10.48 -14.11
CA VAL A 150 -5.28 -9.59 -12.98
C VAL A 150 -5.92 -10.39 -11.85
N ILE A 151 -5.47 -10.19 -10.62
CA ILE A 151 -6.05 -10.84 -9.43
C ILE A 151 -7.16 -9.94 -8.87
N GLY A 152 -8.40 -10.31 -9.14
CA GLY A 152 -9.58 -9.60 -8.65
C GLY A 152 -9.80 -9.69 -7.13
N ARG A 153 -10.50 -8.71 -6.57
CA ARG A 153 -10.91 -8.70 -5.16
C ARG A 153 -11.94 -9.81 -4.88
N THR A 154 -11.65 -10.69 -3.92
CA THR A 154 -12.55 -11.77 -3.52
C THR A 154 -12.52 -12.00 -2.01
N VAL A 155 -13.67 -12.36 -1.43
CA VAL A 155 -13.78 -12.77 -0.02
C VAL A 155 -13.19 -14.16 0.23
N LYS A 156 -12.98 -14.96 -0.82
CA LYS A 156 -12.52 -16.36 -0.72
C LYS A 156 -11.04 -16.50 -0.39
N LEU A 157 -10.21 -15.50 -0.69
CA LEU A 157 -8.79 -15.52 -0.34
C LEU A 157 -8.57 -15.46 1.18
N PRO A 158 -9.16 -14.48 1.92
CA PRO A 158 -9.13 -14.48 3.38
C PRO A 158 -9.71 -15.77 4.00
N ASP A 159 -10.83 -16.28 3.47
CA ASP A 159 -11.43 -17.53 3.95
C ASP A 159 -10.47 -18.73 3.81
N ALA A 160 -9.75 -18.82 2.68
CA ALA A 160 -8.77 -19.86 2.41
C ALA A 160 -7.55 -19.78 3.36
N GLN A 161 -7.08 -18.56 3.65
CA GLN A 161 -6.01 -18.32 4.63
C GLN A 161 -6.42 -18.78 6.04
N ILE A 162 -7.64 -18.46 6.49
CA ILE A 162 -8.17 -18.92 7.78
C ILE A 162 -8.26 -20.45 7.81
N ALA A 163 -8.63 -21.07 6.69
CA ALA A 163 -8.68 -22.52 6.56
C ALA A 163 -7.30 -23.19 6.40
N ALA A 164 -6.21 -22.42 6.33
CA ALA A 164 -4.85 -22.88 6.07
C ALA A 164 -4.74 -23.79 4.85
N LYS A 165 -5.46 -23.44 3.77
CA LYS A 165 -5.46 -24.18 2.50
C LYS A 165 -5.18 -23.26 1.33
N PRO A 166 -4.47 -23.74 0.29
CA PRO A 166 -4.37 -23.03 -0.97
C PRO A 166 -5.76 -22.71 -1.54
N ILE A 167 -5.89 -21.58 -2.24
CA ILE A 167 -7.16 -21.20 -2.86
C ILE A 167 -7.66 -22.24 -3.87
N LEU A 168 -6.73 -22.92 -4.55
CA LEU A 168 -7.00 -24.01 -5.48
C LEU A 168 -7.70 -25.20 -4.82
N ASP A 169 -7.38 -25.49 -3.56
CA ASP A 169 -8.01 -26.58 -2.81
C ASP A 169 -9.26 -26.12 -2.09
N TYR A 170 -9.26 -24.88 -1.59
CA TYR A 170 -10.37 -24.32 -0.81
C TYR A 170 -11.57 -23.95 -1.70
N ALA A 171 -11.31 -23.34 -2.86
CA ALA A 171 -12.33 -22.87 -3.79
C ALA A 171 -11.88 -23.07 -5.26
N PRO A 172 -11.78 -24.34 -5.74
CA PRO A 172 -11.22 -24.67 -7.06
C PRO A 172 -11.94 -24.01 -8.24
N SER A 173 -13.26 -23.84 -8.16
CA SER A 173 -14.09 -23.25 -9.20
C SER A 173 -14.29 -21.73 -9.06
N ASN A 174 -13.48 -21.06 -8.23
CA ASN A 174 -13.58 -19.61 -8.07
C ASN A 174 -12.69 -18.90 -9.09
N ALA A 175 -13.14 -17.73 -9.56
CA ALA A 175 -12.38 -16.89 -10.48
C ALA A 175 -10.95 -16.58 -9.99
N ALA A 176 -10.72 -16.46 -8.67
CA ALA A 176 -9.37 -16.27 -8.14
C ALA A 176 -8.46 -17.48 -8.38
N SER A 177 -8.99 -18.71 -8.25
CA SER A 177 -8.24 -19.94 -8.52
C SER A 177 -7.84 -20.03 -10.00
N GLU A 178 -8.77 -19.70 -10.90
CA GLU A 178 -8.50 -19.63 -12.33
C GLU A 178 -7.44 -18.56 -12.64
N ALA A 179 -7.53 -17.39 -12.00
CA ALA A 179 -6.56 -16.31 -12.16
C ALA A 179 -5.14 -16.73 -11.70
N TYR A 180 -4.99 -17.39 -10.55
CA TYR A 180 -3.66 -17.88 -10.11
C TYR A 180 -3.09 -18.95 -11.05
N LEU A 181 -3.93 -19.83 -11.63
CA LEU A 181 -3.48 -20.80 -12.63
C LEU A 181 -3.07 -20.13 -13.94
N LYS A 182 -3.81 -19.09 -14.38
CA LYS A 182 -3.45 -18.30 -15.56
C LYS A 182 -2.12 -17.57 -15.34
N LEU A 183 -1.94 -16.95 -14.17
CA LEU A 183 -0.69 -16.30 -13.76
C LEU A 183 0.48 -17.27 -13.78
N ALA A 184 0.32 -18.47 -13.22
CA ALA A 184 1.39 -19.47 -13.20
C ALA A 184 1.81 -19.89 -14.62
N ARG A 185 0.86 -20.04 -15.56
CA ARG A 185 1.17 -20.34 -16.97
C ARG A 185 1.86 -19.17 -17.65
N GLU A 186 1.39 -17.95 -17.39
CA GLU A 186 1.98 -16.72 -17.95
C GLU A 186 3.43 -16.54 -17.48
N LEU A 187 3.70 -16.75 -16.19
CA LEU A 187 5.04 -16.70 -15.61
C LEU A 187 5.98 -17.72 -16.27
N VAL A 188 5.54 -18.97 -16.42
CA VAL A 188 6.32 -20.04 -17.08
C VAL A 188 6.56 -19.71 -18.56
N ALA A 189 5.59 -19.10 -19.24
CA ALA A 189 5.73 -18.70 -20.64
C ALA A 189 6.76 -17.56 -20.82
N ARG A 190 6.81 -16.60 -19.89
CA ARG A 190 7.75 -15.48 -19.91
C ARG A 190 9.20 -15.90 -19.62
N ASP A 191 9.41 -16.91 -18.77
CA ASP A 191 10.75 -17.38 -18.36
C ASP A 191 11.52 -18.15 -19.48
N GLY A 192 10.94 -18.32 -20.67
CA GLY A 192 11.60 -18.93 -21.84
C GLY A 192 11.99 -20.42 -21.66
N ARG A 193 11.67 -21.04 -20.52
CA ARG A 193 11.86 -22.46 -20.23
C ARG A 193 10.62 -23.23 -20.65
N GLY A 194 10.70 -23.76 -21.88
CA GLY A 194 9.60 -24.36 -22.63
C GLY A 194 8.65 -25.26 -21.83
N MET A 195 7.37 -24.95 -21.96
CA MET A 195 6.27 -25.84 -21.60
C MET A 195 6.36 -27.10 -22.46
N THR A 196 6.72 -28.22 -21.84
CA THR A 196 6.50 -29.53 -22.45
C THR A 196 5.00 -29.80 -22.37
N GLU A 197 4.35 -29.71 -23.53
CA GLU A 197 2.96 -30.05 -23.88
C GLU A 197 2.05 -30.59 -22.77
N LEU A 198 1.06 -29.77 -22.37
CA LEU A 198 -0.21 -30.25 -21.83
C LEU A 198 -1.34 -29.58 -22.63
N GLY A 199 -2.16 -30.44 -23.24
CA GLY A 199 -3.01 -30.13 -24.38
C GLY A 199 -4.03 -29.02 -24.16
N THR A 200 -4.11 -28.15 -25.17
CA THR A 200 -5.15 -27.14 -25.36
C THR A 200 -6.48 -27.82 -25.72
N ALA A 201 -7.47 -27.70 -24.84
CA ALA A 201 -8.85 -27.81 -25.21
C ALA A 201 -9.37 -26.37 -25.43
N GLU A 202 -9.60 -26.02 -26.70
CA GLU A 202 -10.27 -24.78 -27.09
C GLU A 202 -11.72 -24.79 -26.58
N ALA A 203 -12.14 -23.68 -25.97
CA ALA A 203 -13.55 -23.39 -25.70
C ALA A 203 -13.86 -22.00 -26.26
N GLY A 204 -14.26 -21.96 -27.52
CA GLY A 204 -14.94 -20.81 -28.13
C GLY A 204 -16.41 -20.80 -27.72
N GLY A 205 -16.87 -19.68 -27.18
CA GLY A 205 -18.29 -19.34 -27.00
C GLY A 205 -18.60 -18.02 -27.74
N PRO A 206 -19.82 -17.84 -28.29
CA PRO A 206 -20.11 -16.82 -29.30
C PRO A 206 -20.41 -15.43 -28.69
N GLU A 207 -19.89 -14.36 -29.28
CA GLU A 207 -20.25 -12.96 -28.98
C GLU A 207 -21.57 -12.55 -29.65
N ALA A 208 -22.32 -11.69 -28.94
CA ALA A 208 -23.60 -11.11 -29.37
C ALA A 208 -23.44 -10.11 -30.52
N PRO A 209 -24.50 -9.78 -31.31
CA PRO A 209 -24.38 -8.89 -32.45
C PRO A 209 -24.20 -7.43 -31.98
N GLY A 210 -22.97 -6.92 -32.06
CA GLY A 210 -22.62 -5.53 -31.76
C GLY A 210 -22.88 -4.55 -32.92
N PHE A 211 -22.95 -3.26 -32.58
CA PHE A 211 -23.06 -2.15 -33.54
C PHE A 211 -21.82 -2.11 -34.46
N ARG A 212 -22.06 -1.95 -35.77
CA ARG A 212 -21.01 -1.90 -36.81
C ARG A 212 -21.05 -0.55 -37.50
N VAL A 213 -19.88 -0.06 -37.89
CA VAL A 213 -19.70 1.24 -38.55
C VAL A 213 -18.97 1.04 -39.87
N SER A 214 -19.42 1.73 -40.92
CA SER A 214 -18.87 1.68 -42.26
C SER A 214 -18.37 3.06 -42.70
N LEU A 215 -17.12 3.36 -42.40
CA LEU A 215 -16.42 4.59 -42.78
C LEU A 215 -15.53 4.37 -44.01
N GLU A 216 -15.12 5.46 -44.66
CA GLU A 216 -14.18 5.41 -45.79
C GLU A 216 -12.83 4.75 -45.41
N VAL A 217 -12.43 4.87 -44.14
CA VAL A 217 -11.15 4.35 -43.60
C VAL A 217 -11.30 3.10 -42.74
N PHE A 218 -12.52 2.64 -42.45
CA PHE A 218 -12.77 1.49 -41.57
C PHE A 218 -14.16 0.86 -41.77
N ASP A 219 -14.23 -0.47 -41.90
CA ASP A 219 -15.48 -1.25 -41.86
C ASP A 219 -15.35 -2.36 -40.80
N GLY A 220 -16.13 -2.27 -39.73
CA GLY A 220 -16.03 -3.24 -38.64
C GLY A 220 -16.90 -2.95 -37.43
N PRO A 221 -16.78 -3.77 -36.36
CA PRO A 221 -17.41 -3.49 -35.08
C PRO A 221 -16.91 -2.16 -34.50
N PHE A 222 -17.81 -1.40 -33.89
CA PHE A 222 -17.48 -0.07 -33.38
C PHE A 222 -16.41 -0.08 -32.28
N ASP A 223 -16.41 -1.09 -31.42
CA ASP A 223 -15.39 -1.24 -30.37
C ASP A 223 -13.99 -1.42 -30.94
N LEU A 224 -13.88 -2.06 -32.11
CA LEU A 224 -12.63 -2.23 -32.82
C LEU A 224 -12.15 -0.89 -33.41
N LEU A 225 -13.05 -0.03 -33.90
CA LEU A 225 -12.70 1.33 -34.34
C LEU A 225 -12.10 2.15 -33.19
N LEU A 226 -12.74 2.12 -32.02
CA LEU A 226 -12.25 2.83 -30.83
C LEU A 226 -10.88 2.30 -30.37
N ASN A 227 -10.68 0.99 -30.43
CA ASN A 227 -9.40 0.35 -30.09
C ASN A 227 -8.28 0.77 -31.06
N LEU A 228 -8.56 0.78 -32.37
CA LEU A 228 -7.60 1.20 -33.39
C LEU A 228 -7.23 2.69 -33.28
N ILE A 229 -8.21 3.55 -32.94
CA ILE A 229 -7.94 4.97 -32.68
C ILE A 229 -7.12 5.14 -31.39
N GLY A 230 -7.46 4.41 -30.32
CA GLY A 230 -6.75 4.45 -29.05
C GLY A 230 -5.30 3.97 -29.15
N LYS A 231 -5.03 2.99 -30.01
CA LYS A 231 -3.67 2.49 -30.31
C LYS A 231 -2.90 3.32 -31.35
N HIS A 232 -3.44 4.46 -31.77
CA HIS A 232 -2.87 5.29 -32.85
C HIS A 232 -2.68 4.56 -34.19
N GLU A 233 -3.35 3.42 -34.39
CA GLU A 233 -3.33 2.68 -35.66
C GLU A 233 -4.25 3.32 -36.71
N LEU A 234 -5.18 4.18 -36.27
CA LEU A 234 -6.08 4.94 -37.14
C LEU A 234 -6.19 6.39 -36.64
N ASP A 235 -5.91 7.36 -37.52
CA ASP A 235 -5.89 8.77 -37.16
C ASP A 235 -7.32 9.32 -36.97
N ILE A 236 -7.62 9.82 -35.77
CA ILE A 236 -8.91 10.40 -35.41
C ILE A 236 -9.28 11.61 -36.29
N THR A 237 -8.31 12.28 -36.90
CA THR A 237 -8.56 13.42 -37.81
C THR A 237 -9.25 12.99 -39.10
N GLU A 238 -8.94 11.78 -39.59
CA GLU A 238 -9.50 11.18 -40.80
C GLU A 238 -10.87 10.51 -40.57
N VAL A 239 -11.22 10.26 -39.29
CA VAL A 239 -12.54 9.76 -38.90
C VAL A 239 -13.56 10.89 -38.84
N SER A 240 -14.58 10.78 -39.69
CA SER A 240 -15.73 11.69 -39.71
C SER A 240 -16.70 11.38 -38.57
N LEU A 241 -16.61 12.18 -37.51
CA LEU A 241 -17.49 12.09 -36.33
C LEU A 241 -18.97 12.28 -36.69
N SER A 242 -19.28 13.08 -37.71
CA SER A 242 -20.66 13.26 -38.18
C SER A 242 -21.20 11.99 -38.82
N LEU A 243 -20.40 11.28 -39.62
CA LEU A 243 -20.82 10.01 -40.24
C LEU A 243 -21.05 8.92 -39.20
N VAL A 244 -20.17 8.79 -38.21
CA VAL A 244 -20.36 7.84 -37.08
C VAL A 244 -21.64 8.16 -36.30
N THR A 245 -21.92 9.45 -36.08
CA THR A 245 -23.13 9.92 -35.40
C THR A 245 -24.38 9.60 -36.21
N ASP A 246 -24.35 9.83 -37.52
CA ASP A 246 -25.48 9.56 -38.43
C ASP A 246 -25.78 8.05 -38.52
N GLU A 247 -24.76 7.20 -38.62
CA GLU A 247 -24.93 5.74 -38.64
C GLU A 247 -25.49 5.20 -37.31
N PHE A 248 -25.06 5.77 -36.18
CA PHE A 248 -25.59 5.37 -34.87
C PHE A 248 -27.02 5.87 -34.64
N ILE A 249 -27.36 7.09 -35.09
CA ILE A 249 -28.76 7.60 -35.07
C ILE A 249 -29.66 6.72 -35.96
N ALA A 250 -29.16 6.28 -37.12
CA ALA A 250 -29.88 5.35 -37.99
C ALA A 250 -30.07 3.98 -37.33
N TYR A 251 -29.06 3.47 -36.62
CA TYR A 251 -29.15 2.24 -35.82
C TYR A 251 -30.17 2.36 -34.68
N LEU A 252 -30.13 3.44 -33.91
CA LEU A 252 -31.14 3.73 -32.87
C LEU A 252 -32.56 3.84 -33.45
N SER A 253 -32.72 4.52 -34.59
CA SER A 253 -34.02 4.64 -35.26
C SER A 253 -34.56 3.30 -35.79
N SER A 254 -33.68 2.31 -36.01
CA SER A 254 -34.08 0.96 -36.40
C SER A 254 -34.53 0.09 -35.22
N LEU A 255 -34.25 0.52 -33.98
CA LEU A 255 -34.58 -0.16 -32.73
C LEU A 255 -35.93 0.29 -32.11
N ASP A 256 -36.69 1.14 -32.81
CA ASP A 256 -37.94 1.86 -32.45
C ASP A 256 -39.16 0.98 -32.00
N GLY A 257 -38.94 -0.20 -31.43
CA GLY A 257 -39.99 -1.13 -30.97
C GLY A 257 -39.93 -1.56 -29.50
N GLN A 258 -38.90 -1.21 -28.71
CA GLN A 258 -38.71 -1.73 -27.35
C GLN A 258 -38.18 -0.66 -26.37
N GLY A 259 -39.07 0.22 -25.90
CA GLY A 259 -38.80 1.44 -25.11
C GLY A 259 -38.23 1.29 -23.69
N LEU A 260 -37.41 0.27 -23.42
CA LEU A 260 -36.61 0.14 -22.18
C LEU A 260 -35.12 -0.11 -22.43
N ILE A 261 -34.72 -0.57 -23.63
CA ILE A 261 -33.31 -0.74 -24.04
C ILE A 261 -32.72 0.60 -24.52
N GLU A 262 -33.57 1.57 -24.86
CA GLU A 262 -33.21 2.87 -25.44
C GLU A 262 -32.42 3.80 -24.50
N LEU A 263 -32.65 3.76 -23.18
CA LEU A 263 -32.02 4.73 -22.25
C LEU A 263 -30.58 4.36 -21.85
N ASP A 264 -30.28 3.06 -21.75
CA ASP A 264 -28.95 2.57 -21.39
C ASP A 264 -27.99 2.75 -22.58
N GLN A 265 -28.45 2.38 -23.78
CA GLN A 265 -27.70 2.60 -25.03
C GLN A 265 -27.56 4.09 -25.40
N ALA A 266 -28.57 4.93 -25.13
CA ALA A 266 -28.44 6.38 -25.35
C ALA A 266 -27.48 7.05 -24.34
N SER A 267 -27.40 6.53 -23.10
CA SER A 267 -26.44 7.01 -22.09
C SER A 267 -25.01 6.60 -22.45
N GLU A 268 -24.83 5.38 -22.95
CA GLU A 268 -23.56 4.89 -23.50
C GLU A 268 -23.10 5.75 -24.68
N PHE A 269 -24.01 6.12 -25.58
CA PHE A 269 -23.71 7.05 -26.68
C PHE A 269 -23.24 8.43 -26.22
N LEU A 270 -23.83 8.99 -25.17
CA LEU A 270 -23.39 10.29 -24.63
C LEU A 270 -21.97 10.23 -24.06
N VAL A 271 -21.64 9.14 -23.38
CA VAL A 271 -20.28 8.91 -22.86
C VAL A 271 -19.29 8.80 -24.01
N VAL A 272 -19.63 8.01 -25.04
CA VAL A 272 -18.78 7.80 -26.21
C VAL A 272 -18.61 9.07 -27.05
N ALA A 273 -19.69 9.82 -27.28
CA ALA A 273 -19.64 11.09 -27.99
C ALA A 273 -18.77 12.11 -27.24
N ALA A 274 -18.82 12.12 -25.90
CA ALA A 274 -17.94 12.95 -25.08
C ALA A 274 -16.48 12.51 -25.22
N THR A 275 -16.17 11.20 -25.20
CA THR A 275 -14.82 10.66 -25.38
C THR A 275 -14.23 11.01 -26.74
N LEU A 276 -14.98 10.81 -27.82
CA LEU A 276 -14.52 11.12 -29.17
C LEU A 276 -14.28 12.63 -29.38
N LEU A 277 -15.12 13.46 -28.76
CA LEU A 277 -14.98 14.92 -28.81
C LEU A 277 -13.77 15.39 -28.00
N ASP A 278 -13.52 14.77 -26.84
CA ASP A 278 -12.35 15.02 -25.99
C ASP A 278 -11.05 14.65 -26.72
N MET A 279 -11.00 13.46 -27.35
CA MET A 279 -9.85 13.03 -28.15
C MET A 279 -9.60 13.96 -29.36
N LYS A 280 -10.65 14.43 -30.04
CA LYS A 280 -10.52 15.40 -31.14
C LYS A 280 -10.02 16.76 -30.64
N ILE A 281 -10.48 17.23 -29.48
CA ILE A 281 -10.03 18.48 -28.87
C ILE A 281 -8.57 18.37 -28.43
N ALA A 282 -8.19 17.28 -27.77
CA ALA A 282 -6.82 17.02 -27.30
C ALA A 282 -5.82 16.92 -28.46
N SER A 283 -6.21 16.34 -29.59
CA SER A 283 -5.41 16.25 -30.82
C SER A 283 -5.25 17.61 -31.54
N LEU A 284 -6.21 18.53 -31.39
CA LEU A 284 -6.19 19.86 -32.00
C LEU A 284 -5.46 20.91 -31.15
N LEU A 285 -5.15 20.60 -29.89
CA LEU A 285 -4.39 21.47 -29.00
C LEU A 285 -2.87 21.30 -29.24
N PRO A 286 -2.07 22.39 -29.17
CA PRO A 286 -0.64 22.29 -29.37
C PRO A 286 0.00 21.40 -28.31
N GLN A 287 0.45 20.22 -28.72
CA GLN A 287 1.24 19.29 -27.91
C GLN A 287 2.65 19.86 -27.76
N GLY A 288 2.90 20.56 -26.65
CA GLY A 288 4.24 21.00 -26.24
C GLY A 288 4.96 19.87 -25.51
N GLU A 289 6.24 19.69 -25.86
CA GLU A 289 7.15 18.64 -25.41
C GLU A 289 7.40 18.62 -23.89
N ALA A 290 7.59 17.40 -23.36
CA ALA A 290 8.08 17.03 -22.03
C ALA A 290 7.16 17.37 -20.84
N VAL A 291 6.80 16.34 -20.06
CA VAL A 291 6.17 16.48 -18.75
C VAL A 291 7.12 17.28 -17.86
N ASP A 292 6.78 18.55 -17.60
CA ASP A 292 7.58 19.44 -16.77
C ASP A 292 7.46 18.99 -15.28
N ALA A 293 8.51 19.19 -14.50
CA ALA A 293 8.49 18.87 -13.07
C ALA A 293 7.43 19.69 -12.32
N GLU A 294 7.04 20.84 -12.85
CA GLU A 294 5.93 21.66 -12.34
C GLU A 294 4.55 21.02 -12.56
N ASP A 295 4.33 20.30 -13.66
CA ASP A 295 3.05 19.60 -13.92
C ASP A 295 2.87 18.38 -13.01
N ILE A 296 3.97 17.67 -12.71
CA ILE A 296 3.97 16.58 -11.71
C ILE A 296 3.68 17.15 -10.32
N ALA A 297 4.28 18.28 -9.94
CA ALA A 297 4.02 18.94 -8.65
C ALA A 297 2.56 19.45 -8.51
N LEU A 298 1.96 19.91 -9.61
CA LEU A 298 0.54 20.30 -9.66
C LEU A 298 -0.40 19.11 -9.47
N LEU A 299 -0.05 17.96 -10.04
CA LEU A 299 -0.77 16.69 -9.82
C LEU A 299 -0.60 16.21 -8.36
N GLU A 300 0.59 16.30 -7.78
CA GLU A 300 0.84 15.97 -6.37
C GLU A 300 0.04 16.88 -5.41
N ALA A 301 -0.06 18.17 -5.70
CA ALA A 301 -0.85 19.11 -4.92
C ALA A 301 -2.36 18.78 -4.97
N ARG A 302 -2.88 18.35 -6.12
CA ARG A 302 -4.26 17.90 -6.28
C ARG A 302 -4.53 16.61 -5.50
N ASP A 303 -3.59 15.67 -5.55
CA ASP A 303 -3.69 14.38 -4.88
C ASP A 303 -3.66 14.52 -3.35
N LEU A 304 -2.81 15.41 -2.83
CA LEU A 304 -2.79 15.77 -1.41
C LEU A 304 -4.10 16.42 -0.95
N LEU A 305 -4.67 17.31 -1.75
CA LEU A 305 -5.96 17.95 -1.45
C LEU A 305 -7.10 16.93 -1.41
N PHE A 306 -7.10 15.97 -2.34
CA PHE A 306 -8.08 14.89 -2.35
C PHE A 306 -7.96 13.98 -1.13
N ALA A 307 -6.73 13.61 -0.75
CA ALA A 307 -6.47 12.84 0.47
C ALA A 307 -6.98 13.57 1.73
N ARG A 308 -6.74 14.89 1.83
CA ARG A 308 -7.27 15.71 2.94
C ARG A 308 -8.79 15.78 2.94
N LEU A 309 -9.44 15.85 1.78
CA LEU A 309 -10.89 15.84 1.67
C LEU A 309 -11.49 14.49 2.09
N LEU A 310 -10.83 13.38 1.75
CA LEU A 310 -11.24 12.04 2.16
C LEU A 310 -11.09 11.83 3.67
N GLN A 311 -9.95 12.25 4.25
CA GLN A 311 -9.74 12.25 5.70
C GLN A 311 -10.77 13.12 6.41
N TYR A 312 -11.04 14.32 5.90
CA TYR A 312 -12.08 15.20 6.45
C TYR A 312 -13.47 14.54 6.40
N ARG A 313 -13.81 13.87 5.30
CA ARG A 313 -15.06 13.10 5.19
C ARG A 313 -15.13 11.99 6.24
N ALA A 314 -14.03 11.25 6.46
CA ALA A 314 -13.96 10.20 7.48
C ALA A 314 -14.17 10.79 8.89
N PHE A 315 -13.49 11.88 9.24
CA PHE A 315 -13.69 12.57 10.52
C PHE A 315 -15.11 13.10 10.70
N LYS A 316 -15.71 13.64 9.64
CA LYS A 316 -17.09 14.13 9.66
C LYS A 316 -18.09 12.99 9.91
N GLN A 317 -17.88 11.83 9.29
CA GLN A 317 -18.69 10.63 9.50
C GLN A 317 -18.51 10.07 10.92
N ALA A 318 -17.27 9.98 11.41
CA ALA A 318 -16.98 9.52 12.77
C ALA A 318 -17.61 10.46 13.81
N SER A 319 -17.51 11.78 13.62
CA SER A 319 -18.14 12.78 14.48
C SER A 319 -19.67 12.62 14.53
N ALA A 320 -20.30 12.41 13.37
CA ALA A 320 -21.74 12.16 13.30
C ALA A 320 -22.13 10.86 14.02
N TRP A 321 -21.34 9.80 13.86
CA TRP A 321 -21.55 8.53 14.55
C TRP A 321 -21.43 8.66 16.07
N PHE A 322 -20.38 9.33 16.57
CA PHE A 322 -20.21 9.58 18.00
C PHE A 322 -21.37 10.39 18.57
N ARG A 323 -21.79 11.46 17.87
CA ARG A 323 -22.93 12.28 18.28
C ARG A 323 -24.20 11.42 18.42
N GLN A 324 -24.52 10.63 17.41
CA GLN A 324 -25.68 9.75 17.44
C GLN A 324 -25.61 8.74 18.59
N ARG A 325 -24.43 8.14 18.83
CA ARG A 325 -24.24 7.19 19.93
C ARG A 325 -24.43 7.86 21.28
N ILE A 326 -23.82 9.02 21.50
CA ILE A 326 -23.96 9.80 22.74
C ILE A 326 -25.43 10.14 22.98
N GLU A 327 -26.12 10.72 22.00
CA GLU A 327 -27.56 11.05 22.10
C GLU A 327 -28.41 9.80 22.43
N SER A 328 -28.10 8.65 21.81
CA SER A 328 -28.85 7.42 22.03
C SER A 328 -28.62 6.78 23.40
N GLU A 329 -27.41 6.94 23.97
CA GLU A 329 -27.03 6.35 25.25
C GLU A 329 -27.26 7.31 26.43
N GLU A 330 -27.31 8.62 26.20
CA GLU A 330 -27.62 9.62 27.24
C GLU A 330 -29.01 9.41 27.85
N ALA A 331 -29.98 8.95 27.05
CA ALA A 331 -31.32 8.63 27.52
C ALA A 331 -31.46 7.19 28.08
N ARG A 332 -30.39 6.40 28.10
CA ARG A 332 -30.41 5.01 28.60
C ARG A 332 -29.92 4.97 30.03
N HIS A 333 -30.84 4.75 30.95
CA HIS A 333 -30.51 4.53 32.35
C HIS A 333 -30.47 3.02 32.65
N PRO A 334 -29.44 2.53 33.36
CA PRO A 334 -29.43 1.15 33.82
C PRO A 334 -30.61 0.93 34.75
N ARG A 335 -31.42 -0.09 34.45
CA ARG A 335 -32.52 -0.48 35.34
C ARG A 335 -31.94 -1.17 36.57
N GLN A 336 -31.84 -0.43 37.68
CA GLN A 336 -31.58 -1.05 38.98
C GLN A 336 -32.86 -1.77 39.46
N VAL A 337 -32.92 -3.08 39.25
CA VAL A 337 -34.04 -3.90 39.73
C VAL A 337 -33.78 -4.28 41.19
N PRO A 338 -34.62 -3.88 42.15
CA PRO A 338 -34.50 -4.37 43.52
C PRO A 338 -34.76 -5.88 43.55
N LEU A 339 -34.05 -6.61 44.42
CA LEU A 339 -34.37 -8.02 44.63
C LEU A 339 -35.85 -8.19 44.99
N ASP A 340 -36.51 -9.13 44.32
CA ASP A 340 -37.91 -9.50 44.53
C ASP A 340 -38.15 -9.87 46.00
N ALA A 341 -39.31 -9.48 46.56
CA ALA A 341 -39.55 -9.52 48.01
C ALA A 341 -39.38 -10.94 48.60
N ARG A 342 -39.75 -11.97 47.81
CA ARG A 342 -39.59 -13.39 48.17
C ARG A 342 -38.14 -13.84 48.35
N TYR A 343 -37.18 -13.19 47.68
CA TYR A 343 -35.75 -13.51 47.80
C TYR A 343 -35.04 -12.65 48.85
N ARG A 344 -35.63 -11.50 49.23
CA ARG A 344 -35.08 -10.63 50.28
C ARG A 344 -35.08 -11.28 51.67
N GLN A 345 -36.02 -12.20 51.92
CA GLN A 345 -36.14 -12.92 53.20
C GLN A 345 -35.35 -14.23 53.25
N ARG A 346 -34.90 -14.76 52.11
CA ARG A 346 -34.00 -15.92 52.03
C ARG A 346 -32.58 -15.41 51.77
N GLY A 347 -31.96 -14.84 52.79
CA GLY A 347 -30.51 -14.66 52.76
C GLY A 347 -29.82 -16.03 52.68
N PRO A 348 -28.75 -16.20 51.88
CA PRO A 348 -27.96 -17.42 51.92
C PRO A 348 -27.43 -17.64 53.34
N GLU A 349 -27.31 -18.89 53.77
CA GLU A 349 -26.68 -19.22 55.04
C GLU A 349 -25.22 -18.73 55.00
N LEU A 350 -24.92 -17.73 55.81
CA LEU A 350 -23.61 -17.08 55.82
C LEU A 350 -22.64 -17.98 56.60
N VAL A 351 -21.97 -18.88 55.88
CA VAL A 351 -20.87 -19.66 56.46
C VAL A 351 -19.62 -18.77 56.45
N TRP A 352 -19.39 -18.10 57.57
CA TRP A 352 -18.25 -17.21 57.73
C TRP A 352 -16.98 -18.00 58.05
N THR A 353 -16.20 -18.33 57.02
CA THR A 353 -14.93 -19.07 57.16
C THR A 353 -13.69 -18.18 57.26
N LEU A 354 -13.87 -16.85 57.23
CA LEU A 354 -12.79 -15.88 57.12
C LEU A 354 -12.41 -15.29 58.48
N SER A 355 -11.12 -15.01 58.68
CA SER A 355 -10.65 -14.28 59.86
C SER A 355 -10.98 -12.79 59.76
N ALA A 356 -10.81 -12.05 60.87
CA ALA A 356 -10.97 -10.60 60.86
C ALA A 356 -9.99 -9.91 59.90
N ASP A 357 -8.78 -10.46 59.76
CA ASP A 357 -7.75 -9.92 58.87
C ASP A 357 -8.10 -10.16 57.39
N ASP A 358 -8.63 -11.34 57.06
CA ASP A 358 -9.12 -11.64 55.70
C ASP A 358 -10.27 -10.71 55.31
N PHE A 359 -11.17 -10.44 56.27
CA PHE A 359 -12.28 -9.51 56.04
C PHE A 359 -11.79 -8.08 55.82
N ALA A 360 -10.78 -7.63 56.58
CA ALA A 360 -10.15 -6.32 56.38
C ALA A 360 -9.48 -6.22 55.00
N ALA A 361 -8.78 -7.28 54.55
CA ALA A 361 -8.16 -7.31 53.22
C ALA A 361 -9.20 -7.24 52.09
N MET A 362 -10.32 -7.96 52.21
CA MET A 362 -11.42 -7.89 51.25
C MET A 362 -12.09 -6.51 51.23
N ALA A 363 -12.27 -5.89 52.40
CA ALA A 363 -12.82 -4.54 52.48
C ALA A 363 -11.91 -3.53 51.79
N VAL A 364 -10.59 -3.61 52.01
CA VAL A 364 -9.63 -2.76 51.28
C VAL A 364 -9.79 -2.94 49.77
N LEU A 365 -9.88 -4.17 49.27
CA LEU A 365 -10.02 -4.44 47.84
C LEU A 365 -11.36 -3.93 47.26
N ALA A 366 -12.45 -4.05 48.01
CA ALA A 366 -13.79 -3.59 47.59
C ALA A 366 -13.96 -2.07 47.64
N PHE A 367 -13.33 -1.39 48.62
CA PHE A 367 -13.40 0.06 48.79
C PHE A 367 -12.26 0.82 48.10
N THR A 368 -11.28 0.13 47.53
CA THR A 368 -10.27 0.76 46.67
C THR A 368 -10.97 1.33 45.43
N PRO A 369 -10.87 2.65 45.16
CA PRO A 369 -11.44 3.25 43.96
C PRO A 369 -10.93 2.51 42.72
N ARG A 370 -11.84 2.06 41.85
CA ARG A 370 -11.44 1.48 40.57
C ARG A 370 -10.71 2.54 39.77
N GLU A 371 -9.59 2.15 39.16
CA GLU A 371 -8.91 3.02 38.21
C GLU A 371 -9.90 3.47 37.13
N LEU A 372 -9.88 4.76 36.83
CA LEU A 372 -10.71 5.31 35.77
C LEU A 372 -10.35 4.58 34.46
N PRO A 373 -11.31 3.99 33.75
CA PRO A 373 -11.02 3.34 32.49
C PRO A 373 -10.45 4.37 31.52
N THR A 374 -9.17 4.21 31.19
CA THR A 374 -8.49 4.97 30.15
C THR A 374 -8.62 4.22 28.83
N VAL A 375 -8.72 4.96 27.74
CA VAL A 375 -8.61 4.37 26.39
C VAL A 375 -7.12 4.12 26.16
N GLY A 376 -6.72 2.86 26.02
CA GLY A 376 -5.34 2.53 25.68
C GLY A 376 -4.99 3.15 24.34
N LEU A 377 -3.96 4.00 24.29
CA LEU A 377 -3.53 4.67 23.06
C LEU A 377 -2.37 3.92 22.39
N ASP A 378 -1.96 2.77 22.94
CA ASP A 378 -0.79 2.00 22.49
C ASP A 378 -0.91 1.47 21.05
N HIS A 379 -2.12 1.45 20.49
CA HIS A 379 -2.40 1.06 19.11
C HIS A 379 -2.36 2.24 18.11
N LEU A 380 -2.15 3.47 18.58
CA LEU A 380 -1.94 4.62 17.70
C LEU A 380 -0.45 4.70 17.33
N HIS A 381 -0.12 4.29 16.11
CA HIS A 381 1.18 4.53 15.49
C HIS A 381 1.29 6.01 15.03
N ALA A 382 1.24 6.94 15.98
CA ALA A 382 1.71 8.30 15.72
C ALA A 382 3.17 8.39 16.18
N PRO A 383 4.10 8.98 15.41
CA PRO A 383 5.43 9.26 15.93
C PRO A 383 5.26 10.16 17.17
N LEU A 384 5.62 9.63 18.35
CA LEU A 384 5.45 10.29 19.65
C LEU A 384 6.18 11.64 19.78
N VAL A 385 6.96 12.03 18.77
CA VAL A 385 7.78 13.22 18.77
C VAL A 385 7.79 13.87 17.38
N SER A 386 7.22 15.07 17.27
CA SER A 386 7.24 15.85 16.02
C SER A 386 8.57 16.57 15.82
N ILE A 387 9.20 16.40 14.65
CA ILE A 387 10.41 17.15 14.25
C ILE A 387 10.10 18.66 14.25
N ARG A 388 8.89 19.06 13.85
CA ARG A 388 8.44 20.45 13.83
C ARG A 388 8.44 21.08 15.23
N GLU A 389 7.89 20.37 16.20
CA GLU A 389 7.87 20.83 17.60
C GLU A 389 9.29 20.96 18.14
N GLN A 390 10.17 20.00 17.83
CA GLN A 390 11.56 20.08 18.24
C GLN A 390 12.32 21.22 17.55
N ALA A 391 12.04 21.50 16.28
CA ALA A 391 12.60 22.64 15.57
C ALA A 391 12.19 23.97 16.23
N ALA A 392 10.92 24.13 16.61
CA ALA A 392 10.45 25.32 17.31
C ALA A 392 11.20 25.54 18.65
N ILE A 393 11.44 24.46 19.41
CA ILE A 393 12.21 24.52 20.65
C ILE A 393 13.66 24.94 20.39
N VAL A 394 14.32 24.34 19.39
CA VAL A 394 15.71 24.67 19.04
C VAL A 394 15.84 26.12 18.57
N VAL A 395 14.92 26.60 17.72
CA VAL A 395 14.87 28.01 17.28
C VAL A 395 14.72 28.95 18.48
N ALA A 396 13.81 28.64 19.42
CA ALA A 396 13.60 29.47 20.61
C ALA A 396 14.85 29.56 21.50
N MET A 397 15.57 28.45 21.69
CA MET A 397 16.82 28.42 22.44
C MET A 397 17.90 29.24 21.72
N LEU A 398 18.13 28.97 20.44
CA LEU A 398 19.17 29.65 19.65
C LEU A 398 18.93 31.14 19.43
N ARG A 399 17.66 31.59 19.35
CA ARG A 399 17.34 33.03 19.27
C ARG A 399 17.69 33.80 20.54
N THR A 400 17.73 33.12 21.70
CA THR A 400 17.97 33.74 22.99
C THR A 400 19.47 33.88 23.27
N ASP A 401 20.24 32.82 23.07
CA ASP A 401 21.66 32.76 23.46
C ASP A 401 22.64 32.74 22.25
N GLY A 402 22.12 32.74 21.01
CA GLY A 402 22.89 32.87 19.75
C GLY A 402 23.65 31.61 19.33
N ALA A 403 24.18 30.83 20.28
CA ALA A 403 24.90 29.60 20.02
C ALA A 403 24.75 28.59 21.17
N HIS A 404 24.54 27.31 20.84
CA HIS A 404 24.50 26.22 21.82
C HIS A 404 25.24 25.00 21.30
N THR A 405 25.84 24.23 22.20
CA THR A 405 26.30 22.88 21.85
C THR A 405 25.11 21.92 21.81
N PHE A 406 25.20 20.85 21.02
CA PHE A 406 24.12 19.86 20.95
C PHE A 406 23.82 19.24 22.33
N ARG A 407 24.85 19.10 23.18
CA ARG A 407 24.69 18.67 24.58
C ARG A 407 23.83 19.62 25.40
N GLN A 408 23.98 20.94 25.20
CA GLN A 408 23.15 21.95 25.83
C GLN A 408 21.72 21.93 25.27
N LEU A 409 21.59 21.72 23.95
CA LEU A 409 20.29 21.60 23.30
C LEU A 409 19.50 20.39 23.78
N ILE A 410 20.12 19.33 24.29
CA ILE A 410 19.43 18.16 24.88
C ILE A 410 19.51 18.12 26.41
N ALA A 411 20.00 19.19 27.05
CA ALA A 411 20.15 19.22 28.49
C ALA A 411 18.78 19.07 29.19
N GLY A 412 18.71 18.13 30.14
CA GLY A 412 17.47 17.81 30.86
C GLY A 412 16.70 16.61 30.30
N LEU A 413 17.04 16.11 29.11
CA LEU A 413 16.44 14.89 28.55
C LEU A 413 17.11 13.63 29.08
N GLN A 414 16.32 12.61 29.40
CA GLN A 414 16.81 11.30 29.84
C GLN A 414 17.01 10.37 28.63
N VAL A 415 18.27 9.99 28.37
CA VAL A 415 18.68 9.19 27.20
C VAL A 415 17.94 7.85 27.07
N GLY A 416 17.39 7.30 28.17
CA GLY A 416 16.62 6.06 28.16
C GLY A 416 15.16 6.23 27.72
N SER A 417 14.41 7.10 28.37
CA SER A 417 12.96 7.30 28.13
C SER A 417 12.66 8.28 26.98
N GLU A 418 13.58 9.20 26.67
CA GLU A 418 13.35 10.31 25.73
C GLU A 418 14.30 10.27 24.53
N ARG A 419 14.83 9.08 24.19
CA ARG A 419 15.73 8.90 23.04
C ARG A 419 15.12 9.42 21.73
N GLY A 420 13.81 9.25 21.53
CA GLY A 420 13.09 9.77 20.37
C GLY A 420 13.16 11.31 20.28
N VAL A 421 13.09 12.01 21.42
CA VAL A 421 13.22 13.48 21.49
C VAL A 421 14.61 13.93 21.09
N ILE A 422 15.65 13.21 21.54
CA ILE A 422 17.05 13.50 21.19
C ILE A 422 17.27 13.35 19.68
N VAL A 423 16.77 12.25 19.10
CA VAL A 423 16.88 12.00 17.65
C VAL A 423 16.09 13.05 16.85
N ALA A 424 14.85 13.34 17.24
CA ALA A 424 14.04 14.36 16.56
C ALA A 424 14.64 15.76 16.65
N ARG A 425 15.27 16.11 17.78
CA ARG A 425 15.98 17.39 17.96
C ARG A 425 17.23 17.49 17.09
N PHE A 426 17.93 16.37 16.90
CA PHE A 426 19.05 16.30 15.95
C PHE A 426 18.58 16.45 14.50
N LEU A 427 17.53 15.72 14.10
CA LEU A 427 16.93 15.84 12.76
C LEU A 427 16.42 17.27 12.51
N ALA A 428 15.82 17.91 13.51
CA ALA A 428 15.40 19.30 13.43
C ALA A 428 16.57 20.25 13.14
N ILE A 429 17.75 20.04 13.74
CA ILE A 429 18.95 20.84 13.45
C ILE A 429 19.41 20.65 12.00
N LEU A 430 19.41 19.41 11.49
CA LEU A 430 19.79 19.13 10.10
C LEU A 430 18.82 19.78 9.10
N GLU A 431 17.53 19.79 9.43
CA GLU A 431 16.49 20.40 8.60
C GLU A 431 16.56 21.93 8.62
N LEU A 432 16.81 22.53 9.80
CA LEU A 432 17.08 23.96 9.93
C LEU A 432 18.35 24.37 9.18
N TYR A 433 19.39 23.53 9.18
CA TYR A 433 20.63 23.77 8.43
C TYR A 433 20.38 23.72 6.91
N ARG A 434 19.60 22.75 6.43
CA ARG A 434 19.21 22.66 5.01
C ARG A 434 18.50 23.92 4.50
N ARG A 435 17.82 24.65 5.40
CA ARG A 435 17.09 25.89 5.11
C ARG A 435 17.89 27.16 5.44
N ASP A 436 19.21 27.04 5.63
CA ASP A 436 20.13 28.13 5.99
C ASP A 436 19.76 28.90 7.28
N ALA A 437 18.94 28.32 8.15
CA ALA A 437 18.46 28.97 9.37
C ALA A 437 19.46 28.87 10.53
N VAL A 438 20.27 27.81 10.54
CA VAL A 438 21.33 27.57 11.53
C VAL A 438 22.61 27.13 10.83
N GLY A 439 23.75 27.48 11.41
CA GLY A 439 25.06 26.91 11.06
C GLY A 439 25.54 25.96 12.14
N PHE A 440 26.44 25.02 11.82
CA PHE A 440 27.11 24.22 12.83
C PHE A 440 28.61 24.02 12.58
N GLU A 441 29.36 23.85 13.67
CA GLU A 441 30.80 23.58 13.68
C GLU A 441 31.05 22.28 14.47
N GLN A 442 31.82 21.36 13.89
CA GLN A 442 32.29 20.14 14.54
C GLN A 442 33.75 19.88 14.13
N ALA A 443 34.67 19.96 15.09
CA ALA A 443 36.12 19.88 14.82
C ALA A 443 36.61 18.45 14.50
N GLU A 444 35.99 17.44 15.11
CA GLU A 444 36.33 16.02 14.92
C GLU A 444 35.05 15.19 14.77
N PRO A 445 35.05 14.10 13.97
CA PRO A 445 33.88 13.22 13.85
C PRO A 445 33.40 12.73 15.22
N LEU A 446 32.09 12.82 15.48
CA LEU A 446 31.45 12.50 16.77
C LEU A 446 31.93 13.38 17.95
N GLY A 447 32.68 14.45 17.68
CA GLY A 447 33.06 15.48 18.64
C GLY A 447 31.89 16.40 18.97
N GLU A 448 32.17 17.43 19.78
CA GLU A 448 31.15 18.40 20.18
C GLU A 448 30.61 19.17 18.96
N LEU A 449 29.29 19.11 18.78
CA LEU A 449 28.58 19.82 17.73
C LEU A 449 28.08 21.15 18.28
N THR A 450 28.60 22.26 17.76
CA THR A 450 28.15 23.61 18.14
C THR A 450 27.22 24.15 17.06
N VAL A 451 26.00 24.54 17.45
CA VAL A 451 24.98 25.08 16.55
C VAL A 451 24.82 26.57 16.81
N ARG A 452 24.82 27.39 15.75
CA ARG A 452 24.68 28.84 15.81
C ARG A 452 23.47 29.30 15.01
N TRP A 453 22.78 30.32 15.50
CA TRP A 453 21.71 30.98 14.76
C TRP A 453 22.30 31.81 13.60
N THR A 454 21.84 31.56 12.37
CA THR A 454 22.26 32.32 11.17
C THR A 454 21.08 32.96 10.43
N GLY A 455 19.86 32.75 10.91
CA GLY A 455 18.62 33.06 10.19
C GLY A 455 18.35 34.55 9.97
N GLU A 456 18.94 35.11 8.90
CA GLU A 456 18.56 36.42 8.34
C GLU A 456 17.24 36.35 7.54
N HIS A 457 16.90 35.19 6.99
CA HIS A 457 15.73 34.97 6.11
C HIS A 457 14.67 34.01 6.70
N TRP A 458 14.76 33.66 7.98
CA TRP A 458 13.85 32.71 8.62
C TRP A 458 12.53 33.34 9.06
N SER A 459 11.39 32.78 8.62
CA SER A 459 10.05 33.13 9.11
C SER A 459 9.45 31.99 9.93
N ASP A 460 8.66 32.32 10.95
CA ASP A 460 7.99 31.31 11.79
C ASP A 460 6.92 30.51 10.98
N ASP A 461 6.43 31.05 9.86
CA ASP A 461 5.59 30.34 8.88
C ASP A 461 6.33 29.14 8.24
N SER A 462 7.66 29.17 8.19
CA SER A 462 8.50 28.08 7.68
C SER A 462 8.48 26.84 8.60
N LEU A 463 8.00 26.98 9.84
CA LEU A 463 7.72 25.84 10.73
C LEU A 463 6.56 24.98 10.22
N ALA A 464 5.60 25.54 9.49
CA ALA A 464 4.43 24.79 9.02
C ALA A 464 4.78 23.76 7.93
N THR A 465 5.86 23.99 7.17
CA THR A 465 6.36 23.10 6.12
C THR A 465 7.50 22.19 6.58
N LEU A 466 7.86 22.22 7.87
CA LEU A 466 8.88 21.36 8.46
C LEU A 466 8.28 19.96 8.72
N GLY A 467 8.96 18.93 8.20
CA GLY A 467 8.63 17.52 8.41
C GLY A 467 7.62 16.90 7.44
N THR A 468 7.11 17.65 6.46
CA THR A 468 6.16 17.14 5.45
C THR A 468 6.71 15.99 4.60
N ASP A 469 8.04 15.88 4.53
CA ASP A 469 8.74 14.87 3.72
C ASP A 469 8.99 13.56 4.50
N TYR A 470 8.74 13.55 5.82
CA TYR A 470 9.06 12.43 6.72
C TYR A 470 7.83 11.75 7.36
N ASP A 471 6.61 12.21 7.07
CA ASP A 471 5.35 11.61 7.55
C ASP A 471 4.88 10.42 6.65
N GLY A 472 5.82 9.70 6.04
CA GLY A 472 5.59 8.55 5.14
C GLY A 472 5.63 7.20 5.83
#